data_AF-A0A1B4FIW2-F1
#
_entry.id   AF-A0A1B4FIW2-F1
#
_cell.length_a   1.000
_cell.length_b   1.000
_cell.length_c   1.000
_cell.angle_alpha   90.00
_cell.angle_beta   90.00
_cell.angle_gamma   90.00
#
_symmetry.space_group_name_H-M   'P 1'
#
loop_
_entity.id
_entity.type
_entity.pdbx_description
1 polymer ?
#
loop_
_entity_poly.entity_id
_entity_poly.type
_entity_poly.pdbx_seq_one_letter_code
_entity_poly.pdbx_strand_id
1 'polypeptide(L)' 'MAAALAGAETGAVVGSIAGPIGTLFGGLAGAVIAGLVGSAAGCAAGSAVGGAIDDNVLDNHHCLACGHTFSTKQS' A
#
# COMPACT_ATOMS: atom_id res chain seq x y z
N MET A 1 1.77 1.08 -9.12
CA MET A 1 2.54 1.48 -10.33
C MET A 1 3.57 2.56 -10.03
N ALA A 2 3.24 3.62 -9.28
CA ALA A 2 4.19 4.67 -8.90
C ALA A 2 5.48 4.14 -8.26
N ALA A 3 5.38 3.24 -7.27
CA ALA A 3 6.54 2.63 -6.63
C ALA A 3 7.41 1.83 -7.63
N ALA A 4 6.80 1.04 -8.51
CA ALA A 4 7.52 0.29 -9.54
C ALA A 4 8.21 1.22 -10.55
N LEU A 5 7.57 2.33 -10.96
CA LEU A 5 8.18 3.29 -11.86
C LEU A 5 9.39 3.98 -11.22
N ALA A 6 9.23 4.46 -9.98
CA ALA A 6 10.32 5.08 -9.22
C ALA A 6 11.47 4.09 -8.98
N GLY A 7 11.16 2.83 -8.71
CA GLY A 7 12.14 1.75 -8.62
C GLY A 7 12.84 1.50 -9.95
N ALA A 8 12.12 1.54 -11.07
CA ALA A 8 12.69 1.38 -12.41
C ALA A 8 13.65 2.52 -12.76
N GLU A 9 13.26 3.76 -12.48
CA GLU A 9 14.10 4.94 -12.73
C GLU A 9 15.36 4.90 -11.87
N THR A 10 15.21 4.63 -10.58
CA THR A 10 16.36 4.53 -9.65
C THR A 10 17.29 3.40 -10.06
N GLY A 11 16.74 2.23 -10.39
CA GLY A 11 17.50 1.08 -10.84
C GLY A 11 18.18 1.29 -12.19
N ALA A 12 17.54 2.02 -13.12
CA ALA A 12 18.12 2.39 -14.41
C ALA A 12 19.28 3.38 -14.25
N VAL A 13 19.12 4.37 -13.36
CA VAL A 13 20.17 5.35 -13.02
C VAL A 13 21.36 4.64 -12.38
N VAL A 14 21.13 3.80 -11.36
CA VAL A 14 22.20 3.02 -10.72
C VAL A 14 22.80 1.99 -11.67
N GLY A 15 22.03 1.44 -12.60
CA GLY A 15 22.53 0.49 -13.60
C GLY A 15 23.36 1.14 -14.71
N SER A 16 23.20 2.44 -14.94
CA SER A 16 23.86 3.15 -16.04
C SER A 16 25.38 3.20 -15.94
N ILE A 17 25.95 3.06 -14.75
CA ILE A 17 27.41 2.91 -14.55
C ILE A 17 27.98 1.66 -15.24
N ALA A 18 27.16 0.64 -15.48
CA ALA A 18 27.55 -0.57 -16.23
C ALA A 18 27.16 -0.51 -17.72
N GLY A 19 26.76 0.67 -18.22
CA GLY A 19 26.36 0.89 -19.61
C GLY A 19 24.90 0.51 -19.91
N PRO A 20 24.51 0.46 -21.20
CA PRO A 20 23.10 0.33 -21.63
C PRO A 20 22.40 -0.94 -21.12
N ILE A 21 23.15 -2.05 -21.06
CA ILE A 21 22.64 -3.32 -20.52
C ILE A 21 22.36 -3.18 -19.02
N GLY A 22 23.26 -2.51 -18.29
CA GLY A 22 23.09 -2.23 -16.87
C GLY A 22 21.84 -1.38 -16.59
N THR A 23 21.58 -0.35 -17.39
CA THR A 23 20.35 0.47 -17.29
C THR A 23 19.08 -0.37 -17.47
N LEU A 24 19.04 -1.25 -18.47
CA LEU A 24 17.90 -2.11 -18.76
C LEU A 24 17.59 -3.08 -17.60
N PHE A 25 18.60 -3.84 -17.18
CA PHE A 25 18.43 -4.83 -16.10
C PHE A 25 18.27 -4.16 -14.73
N GLY A 26 18.98 -3.06 -14.49
CA GLY A 26 18.84 -2.27 -13.28
C GLY A 26 17.43 -1.71 -13.14
N GLY A 27 16.85 -1.17 -14.21
CA GLY A 27 15.47 -0.69 -14.21
C GLY A 27 14.44 -1.80 -14.02
N LEU A 28 14.58 -2.93 -14.71
CA LEU A 28 13.69 -4.09 -14.52
C LEU A 28 13.75 -4.62 -13.09
N ALA A 29 14.94 -4.84 -12.55
CA ALA A 29 15.12 -5.31 -11.17
C ALA A 29 14.56 -4.30 -10.16
N GLY A 30 14.88 -3.02 -10.32
CA GLY A 30 14.37 -1.95 -9.47
C GLY A 30 12.85 -1.85 -9.49
N ALA A 31 12.22 -2.00 -10.67
CA ALA A 31 10.77 -1.98 -10.81
C ALA A 31 10.09 -3.13 -10.06
N VAL A 32 10.63 -4.35 -10.19
CA VAL A 32 10.10 -5.54 -9.53
C VAL A 32 10.22 -5.41 -8.02
N ILE A 33 11.41 -5.04 -7.52
CA ILE A 33 11.66 -4.91 -6.07
C ILE A 33 10.73 -3.85 -5.47
N ALA A 34 10.68 -2.66 -6.06
CA ALA A 34 9.83 -1.58 -5.55
C ALA A 34 8.34 -1.88 -5.70
N GLY A 35 7.94 -2.61 -6.74
CA GLY A 35 6.58 -3.10 -6.93
C GLY A 35 6.17 -4.07 -5.82
N LEU A 36 7.02 -5.05 -5.50
CA LEU A 36 6.77 -6.03 -4.44
C LEU A 36 6.70 -5.35 -3.06
N VAL A 37 7.68 -4.52 -2.72
CA VAL A 37 7.70 -3.79 -1.44
C VAL A 37 6.49 -2.86 -1.32
N GLY A 38 6.20 -2.10 -2.37
CA GLY A 38 5.04 -1.20 -2.41
C GLY A 38 3.72 -1.96 -2.28
N SER A 39 3.61 -3.16 -2.84
CA SER A 39 2.41 -4.00 -2.70
C SER A 39 2.21 -4.49 -1.26
N ALA A 40 3.28 -4.96 -0.61
CA ALA A 40 3.22 -5.42 0.77
C ALA A 40 2.88 -4.28 1.73
N ALA A 41 3.52 -3.13 1.55
CA ALA A 41 3.22 -1.91 2.32
C ALA A 41 1.77 -1.45 2.09
N GLY A 42 1.28 -1.52 0.85
CA GLY A 42 -0.11 -1.22 0.51
C GLY A 42 -1.11 -2.15 1.20
N CYS A 43 -0.82 -3.45 1.27
CA CYS A 43 -1.65 -4.41 2.00
C CYS A 43 -1.70 -4.09 3.51
N ALA A 44 -0.55 -3.82 4.13
CA ALA A 44 -0.49 -3.49 5.56
C ALA A 44 -1.18 -2.16 5.89
N ALA A 45 -0.98 -1.13 5.05
CA ALA A 45 -1.69 0.14 5.18
C ALA A 45 -3.20 -0.06 4.99
N GLY A 46 -3.59 -0.84 3.99
CA GLY A 46 -4.99 -1.16 3.72
C GLY A 46 -5.66 -1.92 4.87
N SER A 47 -4.97 -2.88 5.50
CA SER A 47 -5.50 -3.60 6.66
C SER A 47 -5.63 -2.70 7.89
N ALA A 48 -4.68 -1.81 8.13
CA ALA A 48 -4.74 -0.86 9.24
C ALA A 48 -5.88 0.15 9.05
N VAL A 49 -6.00 0.72 7.85
CA VAL A 49 -7.09 1.64 7.50
C VAL A 49 -8.43 0.91 7.53
N GLY A 50 -8.52 -0.30 6.97
CA GLY A 50 -9.71 -1.13 6.99
C GLY A 50 -10.17 -1.44 8.41
N GLY A 51 -9.25 -1.80 9.31
CA GLY A 51 -9.56 -1.98 10.74
C GLY A 51 -10.08 -0.70 11.41
N ALA A 52 -9.45 0.45 11.15
CA ALA A 52 -9.95 1.71 11.70
C ALA A 52 -11.36 2.07 11.19
N ILE A 53 -11.68 1.74 9.93
CA ILE A 53 -13.01 1.97 9.35
C ILE A 53 -14.03 0.98 9.94
N ASP A 54 -13.65 -0.29 10.07
CA ASP A 54 -14.47 -1.33 10.69
C ASP A 54 -14.92 -0.88 12.09
N ASP A 55 -13.94 -0.49 12.92
CA ASP A 55 -14.12 -0.07 14.31
C ASP A 55 -14.94 1.21 14.49
N ASN A 56 -14.71 2.20 13.64
CA ASN A 56 -15.24 3.55 13.85
C ASN A 56 -16.49 3.87 13.00
N VAL A 57 -16.73 3.11 11.94
CA VAL A 57 -17.80 3.40 10.97
C VAL A 57 -18.78 2.24 10.83
N LEU A 58 -18.31 1.00 10.70
CA LEU A 58 -19.18 -0.17 10.43
C LEU A 58 -19.71 -0.81 11.72
N ASP A 59 -18.92 -0.84 12.78
CA ASP A 59 -19.33 -1.31 14.12
C ASP A 59 -20.27 -0.32 14.83
N ASN A 60 -20.74 0.73 14.16
CA ASN A 60 -21.68 1.70 14.72
C ASN A 60 -23.13 1.26 14.39
N HIS A 61 -23.73 0.47 15.27
CA HIS A 61 -25.10 0.02 15.15
C HIS A 61 -26.09 1.13 15.52
N HIS A 62 -27.05 1.40 14.64
CA HIS A 62 -28.09 2.41 14.86
C HIS A 62 -29.44 1.72 15.08
N CYS A 63 -30.08 1.95 16.23
CA CYS A 63 -31.42 1.44 16.48
C CYS A 63 -32.44 2.26 15.69
N LEU A 64 -33.07 1.65 14.68
CA LEU A 64 -34.09 2.31 13.86
C LEU A 64 -35.38 2.68 14.63
N ALA A 65 -35.60 2.09 15.81
CA ALA A 65 -36.77 2.37 16.62
C ALA A 65 -36.60 3.59 17.55
N CYS A 66 -35.39 3.84 18.07
CA CYS A 66 -35.15 4.91 19.05
C CYS A 66 -34.06 5.92 18.65
N GLY A 67 -33.37 5.72 17.54
CA GLY A 67 -32.35 6.63 17.03
C GLY A 67 -31.01 6.59 17.78
N HIS A 68 -30.83 5.68 18.73
CA HIS A 68 -29.59 5.58 19.50
C HIS A 68 -28.54 4.76 18.74
N THR A 69 -27.32 5.31 18.65
CA THR A 69 -26.18 4.63 18.05
C THR A 69 -25.25 4.05 19.12
N PHE A 70 -24.81 2.82 18.91
CA PHE A 70 -23.99 2.03 19.84
C PHE A 70 -22.99 1.20 19.06
N SER A 71 -21.85 0.88 19.66
CA SER A 71 -20.83 0.05 19.03
C SER A 71 -20.54 -1.22 19.82
N THR A 72 -20.16 -2.28 19.11
CA THR A 72 -19.75 -3.57 19.69
C THR A 72 -18.44 -3.46 20.49
N LYS A 73 -17.63 -2.42 20.22
CA LYS A 73 -16.40 -2.14 20.96
C LYS A 73 -16.70 -1.30 22.19
N GLN A 74 -17.06 -1.98 23.27
CA GLN A 74 -16.90 -1.47 24.62
C GLN A 74 -15.80 -2.26 25.33
N SER A 75 -14.61 -1.66 25.44
CA SER A 75 -13.65 -1.88 26.52
C SER A 75 -12.78 -0.65 26.73
#